data_AF-G4CSC6-F1
#
_entry.id   AF-G4CSC6-F1
#
_cell.length_a   1.000
_cell.length_b   1.000
_cell.length_c   1.000
_cell.angle_alpha   90.00
_cell.angle_beta   90.00
_cell.angle_gamma   90.00
#
_symmetry.space_group_name_H-M   'P 1'
#
loop_
_entity.id
_entity.type
_entity.pdbx_description
1 polymer ?
#
loop_
_entity_poly.entity_id
_entity_poly.type
_entity_poly.pdbx_seq_one_letter_code
_entity_poly.pdbx_strand_id
1 'polypeptide(L)'
;MLLKLITDARDALLLRYKPAEAYRYAPPAIIGVLLLLGLQNAAAFAPFFGRDDAAIVFSLIFVVVKWLLLSLVMQTILRPNNHLKKTSYFGFILATEALLAPAIVVLYYPDLSGVAVFWQIWCFWAQAAGLMSLSKSNGLKILLGYLSYSFIMIIVLFILISLFIGLGLFDQAELMERSQQIFKASQLAP
;
A
#
# COMPACT_ATOMS: atom_id res chain seq x y z
N MET A 1 1.06 -3.70 21.92
CA MET A 1 0.55 -2.75 20.90
C MET A 1 0.61 -3.31 19.48
N LEU A 2 1.70 -3.98 19.07
CA LEU A 2 1.72 -4.80 17.83
C LEU A 2 0.62 -5.87 17.80
N LEU A 3 0.42 -6.60 18.91
CA LEU A 3 -0.69 -7.55 19.07
C LEU A 3 -2.08 -6.92 18.85
N LYS A 4 -2.26 -5.65 19.24
CA LYS A 4 -3.50 -4.91 18.99
C LYS A 4 -3.68 -4.68 17.48
N LEU A 5 -2.63 -4.24 16.79
CA LEU A 5 -2.65 -4.04 15.35
C LEU A 5 -2.96 -5.34 14.59
N ILE A 6 -2.35 -6.45 14.99
CA ILE A 6 -2.62 -7.77 14.40
C ILE A 6 -4.08 -8.20 14.66
N THR A 7 -4.58 -7.97 15.87
CA THR A 7 -5.97 -8.28 16.22
C THR A 7 -6.94 -7.42 15.41
N ASP A 8 -6.67 -6.12 15.30
CA ASP A 8 -7.48 -5.17 14.55
C ASP A 8 -7.43 -5.47 13.03
N ALA A 9 -6.28 -5.91 12.51
CA ALA A 9 -6.13 -6.37 11.13
C ALA A 9 -6.94 -7.66 10.89
N ARG A 10 -6.85 -8.64 11.80
CA ARG A 10 -7.65 -9.87 11.76
C ARG A 10 -9.15 -9.57 11.83
N ASP A 11 -9.54 -8.66 12.72
CA ASP A 11 -10.94 -8.25 12.87
C ASP A 11 -11.43 -7.61 11.56
N ALA A 12 -10.61 -6.75 10.92
CA ALA A 12 -10.91 -6.18 9.61
C ALA A 12 -11.01 -7.25 8.51
N LEU A 13 -10.13 -8.26 8.52
CA LEU A 13 -10.17 -9.41 7.61
C LEU A 13 -11.49 -10.20 7.73
N LEU A 14 -12.01 -10.33 8.94
CA LEU A 14 -13.29 -10.98 9.26
C LEU A 14 -14.50 -10.05 9.13
N LEU A 15 -14.31 -8.85 8.54
CA LEU A 15 -15.34 -7.83 8.36
C LEU A 15 -15.97 -7.33 9.67
N ARG A 16 -15.23 -7.43 10.80
CA ARG A 16 -15.65 -6.98 12.13
C ARG A 16 -15.02 -5.63 12.45
N TYR A 17 -15.71 -4.55 12.06
CA TYR A 17 -15.15 -3.20 12.18
C TYR A 17 -15.45 -2.54 13.53
N LYS A 18 -14.45 -1.83 14.05
CA LYS A 18 -14.56 -0.95 15.22
C LYS A 18 -14.78 0.50 14.76
N PRO A 19 -15.20 1.43 15.63
CA PRO A 19 -15.20 2.85 15.28
C PRO A 19 -13.78 3.35 14.96
N ALA A 20 -13.64 4.31 14.05
CA ALA A 20 -12.35 4.84 13.59
C ALA A 20 -11.43 5.29 14.75
N GLU A 21 -12.03 5.84 15.80
CA GLU A 21 -11.36 6.36 16.99
C GLU A 21 -10.58 5.26 17.75
N ALA A 22 -10.96 4.00 17.60
CA ALA A 22 -10.30 2.85 18.24
C ALA A 22 -8.97 2.48 17.58
N TYR A 23 -8.78 2.82 16.30
CA TYR A 23 -7.58 2.54 15.51
C TYR A 23 -6.49 3.56 15.79
N ARG A 24 -5.97 3.54 17.01
CA ARG A 24 -4.79 4.31 17.44
C ARG A 24 -3.67 3.36 17.81
N TYR A 25 -2.51 3.60 17.22
CA TYR A 25 -1.30 2.80 17.41
C TYR A 25 -0.15 3.69 17.83
N ALA A 26 0.78 3.13 18.60
CA ALA A 26 2.00 3.83 18.97
C ALA A 26 2.97 3.92 17.79
N PRO A 27 3.80 4.98 17.71
CA PRO A 27 4.75 5.19 16.61
C PRO A 27 5.62 3.96 16.27
N PRO A 28 6.14 3.18 17.25
CA PRO A 28 6.96 2.01 16.93
C PRO A 28 6.21 0.93 16.13
N ALA A 29 4.91 0.74 16.41
CA ALA A 29 4.10 -0.23 15.66
C ALA A 29 3.85 0.24 14.22
N ILE A 30 3.70 1.55 14.02
CA ILE A 30 3.56 2.15 12.69
C ILE A 30 4.85 1.96 11.89
N ILE A 31 5.98 2.31 12.47
CA ILE A 31 7.31 2.15 11.85
C ILE A 31 7.54 0.67 11.50
N GLY A 32 7.24 -0.26 12.41
CA GLY A 32 7.42 -1.69 12.16
C GLY A 32 6.64 -2.21 10.95
N VAL A 33 5.37 -1.81 10.80
CA VAL A 33 4.56 -2.20 9.63
C VAL A 33 5.09 -1.57 8.34
N LEU A 34 5.44 -0.27 8.37
CA LEU A 34 5.95 0.43 7.19
C LEU A 34 7.30 -0.12 6.74
N LEU A 35 8.18 -0.48 7.67
CA LEU A 35 9.45 -1.15 7.37
C LEU A 35 9.22 -2.53 6.74
N LEU A 36 8.33 -3.34 7.33
CA LEU A 36 8.01 -4.67 6.79
C LEU A 36 7.48 -4.60 5.36
N LEU A 37 6.50 -3.73 5.12
CA LEU A 37 5.91 -3.52 3.79
C LEU A 37 6.91 -2.87 2.82
N GLY A 38 7.78 -1.99 3.30
CA GLY A 38 8.82 -1.35 2.51
C GLY A 38 9.88 -2.34 2.03
N LEU A 39 10.33 -3.25 2.90
CA LEU A 39 11.24 -4.33 2.53
C LEU A 39 10.58 -5.34 1.56
N GLN A 40 9.32 -5.68 1.80
CA GLN A 40 8.55 -6.50 0.87
C GLN A 40 8.45 -5.85 -0.51
N ASN A 41 8.18 -4.54 -0.58
CA ASN A 41 8.15 -3.82 -1.85
C ASN A 41 9.52 -3.66 -2.50
N ALA A 42 10.59 -3.50 -1.72
CA ALA A 42 11.95 -3.51 -2.26
C ALA A 42 12.27 -4.83 -2.98
N ALA A 43 11.88 -5.95 -2.38
CA ALA A 43 12.04 -7.25 -3.02
C ALA A 43 11.13 -7.40 -4.25
N ALA A 44 9.89 -6.91 -4.19
CA ALA A 44 8.98 -6.95 -5.33
C ALA A 44 9.44 -6.07 -6.51
N PHE A 45 10.08 -4.93 -6.23
CA PHE A 45 10.62 -4.02 -7.25
C PHE A 45 12.06 -4.32 -7.66
N ALA A 46 12.72 -5.30 -7.06
CA ALA A 46 14.08 -5.68 -7.40
C ALA A 46 14.31 -5.95 -8.90
N PRO A 47 13.36 -6.53 -9.67
CA PRO A 47 13.52 -6.66 -11.13
C PRO A 47 13.65 -5.31 -11.85
N PHE A 48 12.94 -4.27 -11.38
CA PHE A 48 12.88 -2.96 -12.01
C PHE A 48 14.05 -2.05 -11.60
N PHE A 49 14.31 -1.93 -10.30
CA PHE A 49 15.29 -0.97 -9.76
C PHE A 49 16.59 -1.63 -9.28
N GLY A 50 16.71 -2.95 -9.34
CA GLY A 50 17.86 -3.67 -8.77
C GLY A 50 17.76 -3.90 -7.27
N ARG A 51 18.84 -4.42 -6.68
CA ARG A 51 18.92 -4.76 -5.24
C ARG A 51 19.79 -3.80 -4.45
N ASP A 52 20.07 -2.64 -5.01
CA ASP A 52 20.97 -1.66 -4.42
C ASP A 52 20.29 -0.91 -3.27
N ASP A 53 21.10 -0.31 -2.40
CA ASP A 53 20.62 0.44 -1.23
C ASP A 53 19.62 1.55 -1.64
N ALA A 54 19.83 2.17 -2.81
CA ALA A 54 18.93 3.17 -3.38
C ALA A 54 17.52 2.60 -3.64
N ALA A 55 17.39 1.37 -4.15
CA ALA A 55 16.11 0.71 -4.41
C ALA A 55 15.36 0.38 -3.11
N ILE A 56 16.10 0.02 -2.05
CA ILE A 56 15.53 -0.22 -0.72
C ILE A 56 15.00 1.10 -0.14
N VAL A 57 15.80 2.16 -0.16
CA VAL A 57 15.39 3.50 0.34
C VAL A 57 14.18 4.03 -0.45
N PHE A 58 14.20 3.89 -1.78
CA PHE A 58 13.07 4.23 -2.63
C PHE A 58 11.79 3.51 -2.20
N SER A 59 11.86 2.21 -1.98
CA SER A 59 10.71 1.37 -1.63
C SER A 59 10.15 1.70 -0.24
N LEU A 60 11.02 2.02 0.72
CA LEU A 60 10.61 2.50 2.04
C LEU A 60 9.84 3.83 1.94
N ILE A 61 10.40 4.81 1.21
CA ILE A 61 9.75 6.11 0.99
C ILE A 61 8.42 5.92 0.26
N PHE A 62 8.42 5.10 -0.79
CA PHE A 62 7.23 4.79 -1.57
C PHE A 62 6.10 4.24 -0.69
N VAL A 63 6.39 3.30 0.22
CA VAL A 63 5.37 2.74 1.14
C VAL A 63 4.80 3.77 2.09
N VAL A 64 5.65 4.63 2.67
CA VAL A 64 5.21 5.70 3.56
C VAL A 64 4.29 6.66 2.80
N VAL A 65 4.70 7.08 1.61
CA VAL A 65 3.94 7.99 0.75
C VAL A 65 2.63 7.34 0.31
N LYS A 66 2.65 6.06 -0.09
CA LYS A 66 1.48 5.26 -0.46
C LYS A 66 0.42 5.28 0.64
N TRP A 67 0.83 4.92 1.86
CA TRP A 67 -0.05 4.89 3.02
C TRP A 67 -0.61 6.28 3.38
N LEU A 68 0.24 7.31 3.39
CA LEU A 68 -0.17 8.68 3.67
C LEU A 68 -1.15 9.21 2.62
N LEU A 69 -0.84 9.01 1.34
CA LEU A 69 -1.66 9.49 0.24
C LEU A 69 -3.04 8.84 0.26
N LEU A 70 -3.10 7.52 0.44
CA LEU A 70 -4.37 6.81 0.55
C LEU A 70 -5.19 7.34 1.73
N SER A 71 -4.54 7.56 2.87
CA SER A 71 -5.19 8.11 4.07
C SER A 71 -5.74 9.51 3.85
N LEU A 72 -4.98 10.39 3.18
CA LEU A 72 -5.37 11.76 2.88
C LEU A 72 -6.49 11.83 1.83
N VAL A 73 -6.39 11.04 0.76
CA VAL A 73 -7.41 10.97 -0.30
C VAL A 73 -8.72 10.47 0.29
N MET A 74 -8.68 9.38 1.06
CA MET A 74 -9.88 8.85 1.71
C MET A 74 -10.44 9.82 2.76
N GLN A 75 -9.60 10.52 3.52
CA GLN A 75 -10.07 11.55 4.45
C GLN A 75 -10.75 12.73 3.75
N THR A 76 -10.26 13.10 2.57
CA THR A 76 -10.80 14.21 1.77
C THR A 76 -12.13 13.83 1.12
N ILE A 77 -12.19 12.66 0.50
CA ILE A 77 -13.38 12.19 -0.25
C ILE A 77 -14.47 11.70 0.70
N LEU A 78 -14.11 11.03 1.79
CA LEU A 78 -15.05 10.51 2.80
C LEU A 78 -15.31 11.52 3.93
N ARG A 79 -15.02 12.81 3.72
CA ARG A 79 -15.28 13.85 4.69
C ARG A 79 -16.80 13.88 5.00
N PRO A 80 -17.21 13.72 6.27
CA PRO A 80 -18.62 13.81 6.64
C PRO A 80 -19.13 15.22 6.33
N ASN A 81 -20.36 15.34 5.81
CA ASN A 81 -21.03 16.64 5.65
C ASN A 81 -21.15 17.39 6.98
N ASN A 82 -21.13 16.67 8.10
CA ASN A 82 -21.15 17.25 9.43
C ASN A 82 -19.72 17.48 9.92
N HIS A 83 -19.25 18.73 9.81
CA HIS A 83 -17.88 19.20 10.10
C HIS A 83 -17.39 19.00 11.55
N LEU A 84 -18.21 18.42 12.43
CA LEU A 84 -18.03 18.40 13.89
C LEU A 84 -17.20 17.21 14.42
N LYS A 85 -17.03 16.12 13.65
CA LYS A 85 -16.14 15.00 14.02
C LYS A 85 -15.11 14.73 12.93
N LYS A 86 -13.85 15.11 13.18
CA LYS A 86 -12.71 14.71 12.35
C LYS A 86 -12.41 13.23 12.57
N THR A 87 -13.04 12.37 11.77
CA THR A 87 -12.71 10.95 11.72
C THR A 87 -11.36 10.77 11.03
N SER A 88 -10.38 10.19 11.72
CA SER A 88 -9.06 9.86 11.17
C SER A 88 -9.06 8.41 10.69
N TYR A 89 -8.78 8.19 9.40
CA TYR A 89 -8.74 6.85 8.80
C TYR A 89 -7.33 6.23 8.77
N PHE A 90 -6.30 6.99 9.18
CA PHE A 90 -4.90 6.59 9.11
C PHE A 90 -4.61 5.25 9.79
N GLY A 91 -5.14 5.05 11.00
CA GLY A 91 -4.95 3.82 11.74
C GLY A 91 -5.68 2.63 11.10
N PHE A 92 -6.91 2.82 10.64
CA PHE A 92 -7.63 1.75 9.95
C PHE A 92 -6.88 1.30 8.70
N ILE A 93 -6.45 2.25 7.86
CA ILE A 93 -5.72 1.96 6.63
C ILE A 93 -4.37 1.29 6.93
N LEU A 94 -3.66 1.71 7.98
CA LEU A 94 -2.42 1.04 8.38
C LEU A 94 -2.67 -0.44 8.78
N ALA A 95 -3.76 -0.70 9.49
CA ALA A 95 -4.11 -2.05 9.93
C ALA A 95 -4.44 -2.97 8.74
N THR A 96 -5.14 -2.45 7.74
CA THR A 96 -5.48 -3.20 6.53
C THR A 96 -4.30 -3.33 5.57
N GLU A 97 -3.41 -2.34 5.51
CA GLU A 97 -2.12 -2.45 4.79
C GLU A 97 -1.24 -3.55 5.40
N ALA A 98 -1.25 -3.71 6.73
CA ALA A 98 -0.53 -4.79 7.39
C ALA A 98 -1.03 -6.19 6.98
N LEU A 99 -2.27 -6.32 6.47
CA LEU A 99 -2.77 -7.58 5.93
C LEU A 99 -2.02 -8.01 4.66
N LEU A 100 -1.29 -7.13 3.99
CA LEU A 100 -0.51 -7.47 2.80
C LEU A 100 0.83 -8.15 3.15
N ALA A 101 1.27 -8.05 4.40
CA ALA A 101 2.55 -8.61 4.86
C ALA A 101 2.74 -10.12 4.56
N PRO A 102 1.72 -11.00 4.70
CA PRO A 102 1.85 -12.42 4.38
C PRO A 102 2.22 -12.69 2.91
N ALA A 103 1.97 -11.75 1.99
CA ALA A 103 2.33 -11.93 0.58
C ALA A 103 3.86 -11.97 0.36
N ILE A 104 4.67 -11.66 1.38
CA ILE A 104 6.14 -11.87 1.35
C ILE A 104 6.51 -13.34 1.09
N VAL A 105 5.63 -14.30 1.41
CA VAL A 105 5.84 -15.74 1.18
C VAL A 105 6.11 -16.05 -0.30
N VAL A 106 5.55 -15.27 -1.23
CA VAL A 106 5.77 -15.46 -2.69
C VAL A 106 7.23 -15.28 -3.09
N LEU A 107 7.99 -14.49 -2.33
CA LEU A 107 9.43 -14.32 -2.58
C LEU A 107 10.22 -15.61 -2.37
N TYR A 108 9.71 -16.52 -1.54
CA TYR A 108 10.32 -17.82 -1.25
C TYR A 108 9.66 -18.95 -2.04
N TYR A 109 8.36 -18.83 -2.30
CA TYR A 109 7.55 -19.82 -3.02
C TYR A 109 6.76 -19.16 -4.15
N PRO A 110 7.38 -18.94 -5.33
CA PRO A 110 6.73 -18.27 -6.47
C PRO A 110 5.45 -18.95 -6.96
N ASP A 111 5.34 -20.27 -6.77
CA ASP A 111 4.16 -21.08 -7.13
C ASP A 111 2.88 -20.64 -6.41
N LEU A 112 3.01 -19.92 -5.28
CA LEU A 112 1.88 -19.35 -4.53
C LEU A 112 1.44 -17.98 -5.03
N SER A 113 1.99 -17.47 -6.14
CA SER A 113 1.64 -16.18 -6.73
C SER A 113 0.13 -16.01 -6.92
N GLY A 114 -0.56 -17.02 -7.45
CA GLY A 114 -2.03 -17.00 -7.60
C GLY A 114 -2.78 -16.84 -6.27
N VAL A 115 -2.32 -17.53 -5.22
CA VAL A 115 -2.87 -17.42 -3.86
C VAL A 115 -2.64 -16.01 -3.31
N ALA A 116 -1.47 -15.41 -3.57
CA ALA A 116 -1.17 -14.05 -3.13
C ALA A 116 -1.99 -12.99 -3.87
N VAL A 117 -2.31 -13.19 -5.15
CA VAL A 117 -3.24 -12.32 -5.87
C VAL A 117 -4.65 -12.42 -5.27
N PHE A 118 -5.14 -13.63 -5.02
CA PHE A 118 -6.42 -13.83 -4.35
C PHE A 118 -6.46 -13.16 -2.96
N TRP A 119 -5.39 -13.31 -2.19
CA TRP A 119 -5.23 -12.67 -0.89
C TRP A 119 -5.26 -11.13 -0.98
N GLN A 120 -4.57 -10.54 -1.96
CA GLN A 120 -4.59 -9.09 -2.19
C GLN A 120 -5.99 -8.58 -2.54
N ILE A 121 -6.70 -9.30 -3.42
CA ILE A 121 -8.08 -8.97 -3.78
C ILE A 121 -8.98 -9.00 -2.53
N TRP A 122 -8.84 -10.03 -1.69
CA TRP A 122 -9.59 -10.11 -0.44
C TRP A 122 -9.26 -8.96 0.53
N CYS A 123 -7.98 -8.63 0.71
CA CYS A 123 -7.55 -7.50 1.54
C CYS A 123 -8.13 -6.17 1.04
N PHE A 124 -8.16 -5.98 -0.29
CA PHE A 124 -8.79 -4.82 -0.90
C PHE A 124 -10.28 -4.71 -0.53
N TRP A 125 -11.03 -5.80 -0.64
CA TRP A 125 -12.45 -5.82 -0.25
C TRP A 125 -12.65 -5.60 1.24
N ALA A 126 -11.84 -6.22 2.10
CA ALA A 126 -11.89 -6.03 3.55
C ALA A 126 -11.65 -4.56 3.93
N GLN A 127 -10.71 -3.89 3.24
CA GLN A 127 -10.45 -2.47 3.43
C GLN A 127 -11.58 -1.59 2.89
N ALA A 128 -12.08 -1.85 1.68
CA ALA A 128 -13.17 -1.11 1.07
C ALA A 128 -14.46 -1.20 1.90
N ALA A 129 -14.80 -2.40 2.39
CA ALA A 129 -15.96 -2.63 3.25
C ALA A 129 -15.80 -1.96 4.62
N GLY A 130 -14.60 -1.93 5.18
CA GLY A 130 -14.34 -1.20 6.42
C GLY A 130 -14.46 0.32 6.24
N LEU A 131 -13.95 0.87 5.13
CA LEU A 131 -14.14 2.28 4.79
C LEU A 131 -15.63 2.62 4.59
N MET A 132 -16.43 1.73 3.96
CA MET A 132 -17.88 1.89 3.83
C MET A 132 -18.54 1.98 5.20
N SER A 133 -18.24 1.02 6.07
CA SER A 133 -18.79 0.93 7.42
C SER A 133 -18.39 2.14 8.29
N LEU A 134 -17.14 2.58 8.21
CA LEU A 134 -16.59 3.67 9.02
C LEU A 134 -17.08 5.05 8.58
N SER A 135 -17.13 5.29 7.28
CA SER A 135 -17.54 6.57 6.71
C SER A 135 -19.06 6.71 6.54
N LYS A 136 -19.81 5.62 6.69
CA LYS A 136 -21.24 5.53 6.35
C LYS A 136 -21.55 6.05 4.94
N SER A 137 -20.60 5.89 4.01
CA SER A 137 -20.69 6.35 2.64
C SER A 137 -20.97 5.18 1.69
N ASN A 138 -21.57 5.48 0.54
CA ASN A 138 -21.88 4.49 -0.49
C ASN A 138 -20.59 3.96 -1.15
N GLY A 139 -20.61 2.70 -1.61
CA GLY A 139 -19.47 2.05 -2.27
C GLY A 139 -18.93 2.82 -3.48
N LEU A 140 -19.78 3.52 -4.24
CA LEU A 140 -19.35 4.37 -5.36
C LEU A 140 -18.41 5.50 -4.93
N LYS A 141 -18.65 6.11 -3.76
CA LYS A 141 -17.80 7.19 -3.22
C LYS A 141 -16.41 6.65 -2.84
N ILE A 142 -16.35 5.42 -2.36
CA ILE A 142 -15.09 4.75 -2.02
C ILE A 142 -14.35 4.30 -3.27
N LEU A 143 -15.07 3.80 -4.28
CA LEU A 143 -14.49 3.49 -5.58
C LEU A 143 -13.88 4.74 -6.22
N LEU A 144 -14.60 5.88 -6.18
CA LEU A 144 -14.06 7.17 -6.61
C LEU A 144 -12.81 7.55 -5.79
N GLY A 145 -12.83 7.30 -4.48
CA GLY A 145 -11.68 7.45 -3.59
C GLY A 145 -10.45 6.69 -4.07
N TYR A 146 -10.61 5.39 -4.35
CA TYR A 146 -9.53 4.57 -4.89
C TYR A 146 -9.09 5.02 -6.28
N LEU A 147 -10.02 5.42 -7.15
CA LEU A 147 -9.70 5.90 -8.49
C LEU A 147 -8.87 7.19 -8.43
N SER A 148 -9.30 8.18 -7.63
CA SER A 148 -8.53 9.41 -7.41
C SER A 148 -7.16 9.12 -6.81
N TYR A 149 -7.09 8.21 -5.83
CA TYR A 149 -5.83 7.77 -5.24
C TYR A 149 -4.90 7.16 -6.30
N SER A 150 -5.40 6.28 -7.18
CA SER A 150 -4.59 5.67 -8.24
C SER A 150 -4.01 6.71 -9.20
N PHE A 151 -4.80 7.70 -9.63
CA PHE A 151 -4.30 8.78 -10.48
C PHE A 151 -3.20 9.61 -9.79
N ILE A 152 -3.41 9.98 -8.53
CA ILE A 152 -2.43 10.77 -7.78
C ILE A 152 -1.16 9.93 -7.51
N MET A 153 -1.31 8.63 -7.22
CA MET A 153 -0.17 7.72 -7.03
C MET A 153 0.69 7.59 -8.28
N ILE A 154 0.11 7.55 -9.48
CA ILE A 154 0.88 7.51 -10.73
C ILE A 154 1.76 8.76 -10.85
N ILE A 155 1.19 9.94 -10.58
CA ILE A 155 1.92 11.22 -10.62
C ILE A 155 3.02 11.23 -9.56
N VAL A 156 2.71 10.82 -8.34
CA VAL A 156 3.66 10.76 -7.22
C VAL A 156 4.79 9.78 -7.50
N LEU A 157 4.48 8.60 -8.05
CA LEU A 157 5.48 7.61 -8.44
C LEU A 157 6.42 8.17 -9.50
N PHE A 158 5.88 8.84 -10.52
CA PHE A 158 6.69 9.51 -11.55
C PHE A 158 7.62 10.56 -10.96
N ILE A 159 7.11 11.39 -10.04
CA ILE A 159 7.91 12.42 -9.33
C ILE A 159 9.02 11.75 -8.50
N LEU A 160 8.70 10.69 -7.76
CA LEU A 160 9.68 9.98 -6.93
C LEU A 160 10.79 9.35 -7.79
N ILE A 161 10.45 8.68 -8.88
CA ILE A 161 11.44 8.09 -9.80
C ILE A 161 12.32 9.21 -10.38
N SER A 162 11.71 10.30 -10.85
CA SER A 162 12.44 11.44 -11.42
C SER A 162 13.37 12.10 -10.40
N LEU A 163 12.95 12.19 -9.14
CA LEU A 163 13.78 12.70 -8.04
C LEU A 163 15.00 11.81 -7.81
N PHE A 164 14.83 10.48 -7.79
CA PHE A 164 15.94 9.55 -7.59
C PHE A 164 16.93 9.56 -8.76
N ILE A 165 16.43 9.67 -10.00
CA ILE A 165 17.28 9.87 -11.17
C ILE A 165 18.02 11.22 -11.07
N GLY A 166 17.33 12.30 -10.72
CA GLY A 166 17.92 13.63 -10.56
C GLY A 166 18.98 13.72 -9.45
N LEU A 167 18.88 12.89 -8.42
CA LEU A 167 19.88 12.74 -7.36
C LEU A 167 21.05 11.81 -7.75
N GLY A 168 21.03 11.21 -8.94
CA GLY A 168 22.02 10.23 -9.38
C GLY A 168 21.95 8.89 -8.65
N LEU A 169 20.86 8.62 -7.93
CA LEU A 169 20.64 7.36 -7.21
C LEU A 169 20.18 6.23 -8.13
N PHE A 170 19.55 6.58 -9.26
CA PHE A 170 19.17 5.65 -10.32
C PHE A 170 19.72 6.10 -11.67
N ASP A 171 20.22 5.14 -12.45
CA ASP A 171 20.61 5.36 -13.84
C ASP A 171 19.41 5.14 -14.77
N GLN A 172 19.03 6.17 -15.52
CA GLN A 172 17.90 6.12 -16.45
C GLN A 172 18.07 5.07 -17.55
N ALA A 173 19.28 4.91 -18.09
CA ALA A 173 19.56 3.93 -19.14
C ALA A 173 19.41 2.51 -18.61
N GLU A 174 19.92 2.27 -17.39
CA GLU A 174 19.80 0.97 -16.73
C GLU A 174 18.35 0.60 -16.41
N LEU A 175 17.57 1.56 -15.89
CA LEU A 175 16.13 1.36 -15.64
C LEU A 175 15.36 1.04 -16.92
N MET A 176 15.69 1.71 -18.02
CA MET A 176 15.07 1.47 -19.32
C MET A 176 15.42 0.07 -19.84
N GLU A 177 16.68 -0.34 -19.71
CA GLU A 177 17.13 -1.67 -20.11
C GLU A 177 16.41 -2.77 -19.33
N ARG A 178 16.39 -2.67 -17.99
CA ARG A 178 15.69 -3.62 -17.11
C ARG A 178 14.20 -3.71 -17.44
N SER A 179 13.55 -2.56 -17.69
CA SER A 179 12.13 -2.52 -18.08
C SER A 179 11.87 -3.21 -19.42
N GLN A 180 12.75 -3.01 -20.41
CA GLN A 180 12.64 -3.69 -21.72
C GLN A 180 12.89 -5.19 -21.61
N GLN A 181 13.84 -5.61 -20.77
CA GLN A 181 14.11 -7.03 -20.53
C GLN A 181 12.89 -7.73 -19.90
N ILE A 182 12.26 -7.11 -18.91
CA ILE A 182 11.03 -7.62 -18.28
C ILE A 182 9.90 -7.73 -19.32
N PHE A 183 9.72 -6.69 -20.14
CA PHE A 183 8.69 -6.70 -21.18
C PHE A 183 8.92 -7.82 -22.20
N LYS A 184 10.16 -8.00 -22.69
CA LYS A 184 10.52 -9.10 -23.59
C LYS A 184 10.32 -10.47 -22.95
N ALA A 185 10.71 -10.63 -21.68
CA ALA A 185 10.50 -11.89 -20.95
C ALA A 185 9.01 -12.23 -20.79
N SER A 186 8.15 -11.22 -20.58
CA SER A 186 6.70 -11.42 -20.50
C SER A 186 6.04 -11.78 -21.83
N GLN A 187 6.65 -11.45 -22.98
CA GLN A 187 6.18 -11.84 -24.31
C GLN A 187 6.58 -13.27 -24.71
N LEU A 188 7.59 -13.83 -24.03
CA LEU A 188 8.13 -15.16 -24.30
C LEU A 188 7.57 -16.23 -23.33
N ALA A 189 6.77 -15.83 -22.34
CA ALA A 189 6.04 -16.75 -21.48
C ALA A 189 4.81 -17.30 -22.24
N PRO A 190 4.67 -18.63 -22.39
CA PRO A 190 3.55 -19.25 -23.12
C PRO A 190 2.19 -19.03 -22.45
#